data_AF-A0A0F2T3A7-F1
#
_entry.id   AF-A0A0F2T3A7-F1
#
_cell.length_a   1.000
_cell.length_b   1.000
_cell.length_c   1.000
_cell.angle_alpha   90.00
_cell.angle_beta   90.00
_cell.angle_gamma   90.00
#
_symmetry.space_group_name_H-M   'P 1'
#
loop_
_entity.id
_entity.type
_entity.pdbx_description
1 polymer ?
#
loop_
_entity_poly.entity_id
_entity_poly.type
_entity_poly.pdbx_seq_one_letter_code
_entity_poly.pdbx_strand_id
1 'polypeptide(L)'
;FGVEPAAVVGHSQGEIAAACVAGALSLEDGARVVALRSRALLGLSGRGGMVSVPLPAEEVERLLEPYGGRIGIAALNGPSSTVVSGDANALEQLVAGHERARRIDVDYASHGPHVEAIREE
;
A
#
# COMPACT_ATOMS: atom_id res chain seq x y z
N PHE A 1 22.28 20.98 12.55
CA PHE A 1 20.91 21.04 13.11
C PHE A 1 20.73 20.19 14.37
N GLY A 2 21.53 19.15 14.65
CA GLY A 2 21.61 18.54 16.00
C GLY A 2 20.34 17.84 16.51
N VAL A 3 19.43 17.48 15.60
CA VAL A 3 18.18 16.78 15.93
C VAL A 3 18.39 15.29 15.68
N GLU A 4 18.25 14.48 16.73
CA GLU A 4 18.28 13.02 16.65
C GLU A 4 16.91 12.45 17.01
N PRO A 5 16.37 11.50 16.22
CA PRO A 5 15.06 10.95 16.48
C PRO A 5 15.09 9.99 17.68
N ALA A 6 14.20 10.19 18.65
CA ALA A 6 13.96 9.21 19.72
C ALA A 6 13.16 7.99 19.24
N ALA A 7 12.43 8.13 18.13
CA ALA A 7 11.66 7.08 17.48
C ALA A 7 11.49 7.38 15.99
N VAL A 8 11.21 6.35 15.20
CA VAL A 8 10.91 6.45 13.77
C VAL A 8 9.68 5.61 13.43
N VAL A 9 8.94 6.04 12.40
CA VAL A 9 7.82 5.29 11.85
C VAL A 9 7.94 5.33 10.33
N GLY A 10 7.78 4.17 9.71
CA GLY A 10 7.67 4.05 8.26
C GLY A 10 6.26 3.59 7.87
N HIS A 11 5.87 3.88 6.64
CA HIS A 11 4.61 3.41 6.07
C HIS A 11 4.92 2.67 4.76
N SER A 12 4.57 1.38 4.67
CA SER A 12 4.90 0.55 3.51
C SER A 12 6.41 0.63 3.23
N GLN A 13 6.83 0.99 2.00
CA GLN A 13 8.25 1.16 1.65
C GLN A 13 9.02 2.15 2.53
N GLY A 14 8.33 3.07 3.21
CA GLY A 14 8.95 4.00 4.15
C GLY A 14 9.61 3.31 5.35
N GLU A 15 9.21 2.07 5.69
CA GLU A 15 9.86 1.28 6.74
C GLU A 15 11.31 0.98 6.43
N ILE A 16 11.70 0.89 5.15
CA ILE A 16 13.09 0.68 4.75
C ILE A 16 13.94 1.88 5.19
N ALA A 17 13.46 3.11 4.93
CA ALA A 17 14.14 4.32 5.35
C ALA A 17 14.15 4.46 6.88
N ALA A 18 13.03 4.16 7.55
CA ALA A 18 12.95 4.17 9.01
C ALA A 18 13.96 3.19 9.63
N ALA A 19 14.07 1.97 9.09
CA ALA A 19 15.03 0.98 9.54
C ALA A 19 16.49 1.43 9.35
N CYS A 20 16.81 2.11 8.25
CA CYS A 20 18.14 2.71 8.06
C CYS A 20 18.42 3.81 9.10
N VAL A 21 17.46 4.71 9.34
CA VAL A 21 17.62 5.81 10.32
C VAL A 21 17.74 5.28 11.74
N ALA A 22 17.02 4.22 12.09
CA ALA A 22 17.12 3.54 13.38
C ALA A 22 18.41 2.69 13.53
N GLY A 23 19.21 2.54 12.48
CA GLY A 23 20.41 1.70 12.48
C GLY A 23 20.12 0.19 12.42
N ALA A 24 18.89 -0.23 12.15
CA ALA A 24 18.51 -1.63 11.99
C ALA A 24 18.94 -2.21 10.63
N LEU A 25 19.06 -1.36 9.61
CA LEU A 25 19.67 -1.70 8.32
C LEU A 25 20.87 -0.79 8.07
N SER A 26 21.92 -1.35 7.49
CA SER A 26 22.97 -0.54 6.89
C SER A 26 22.40 0.23 5.69
N LEU A 27 23.07 1.33 5.30
CA LEU A 27 22.66 2.07 4.11
C LEU A 27 22.69 1.20 2.85
N GLU A 28 23.69 0.31 2.74
CA GLU A 28 23.84 -0.62 1.62
C GLU A 28 22.69 -1.64 1.58
N ASP A 29 22.34 -2.23 2.72
CA ASP A 29 21.23 -3.19 2.81
C ASP A 29 19.88 -2.51 2.53
N GLY A 30 19.65 -1.32 3.09
CA GLY A 30 18.44 -0.54 2.81
C GLY A 30 18.31 -0.20 1.33
N ALA A 31 19.41 0.21 0.68
CA ALA A 31 19.45 0.46 -0.75
C ALA A 31 19.17 -0.81 -1.57
N ARG A 32 19.72 -1.95 -1.15
CA ARG A 32 19.49 -3.25 -1.78
C ARG A 32 18.02 -3.68 -1.66
N VAL A 33 17.43 -3.56 -0.46
CA VAL A 33 16.03 -3.92 -0.23
C VAL A 33 15.10 -3.07 -1.10
N VAL A 34 15.26 -1.74 -1.10
CA VAL A 34 14.37 -0.88 -1.90
C VAL A 34 14.53 -1.12 -3.40
N ALA A 35 15.75 -1.35 -3.88
CA ALA A 35 16.02 -1.62 -5.30
C ALA A 35 15.42 -2.97 -5.75
N LEU A 36 15.68 -4.04 -5.00
CA LEU A 36 15.17 -5.38 -5.32
C LEU A 36 13.65 -5.45 -5.22
N ARG A 37 13.06 -4.87 -4.16
CA ARG A 37 11.61 -4.78 -4.00
C ARG A 37 10.97 -4.03 -5.16
N SER A 38 11.52 -2.87 -5.54
CA SER A 38 10.98 -2.08 -6.65
C SER A 38 11.05 -2.83 -7.97
N ARG A 39 12.12 -3.62 -8.18
CA ARG A 39 12.26 -4.47 -9.35
C ARG A 39 11.23 -5.60 -9.38
N ALA A 40 11.03 -6.32 -8.27
CA ALA A 40 10.04 -7.39 -8.17
C ALA A 40 8.61 -6.86 -8.41
N LEU A 41 8.30 -5.66 -7.88
CA LEU A 41 6.99 -5.02 -8.10
C LEU A 41 6.68 -4.72 -9.58
N LEU A 42 7.68 -4.65 -10.47
CA LEU A 42 7.43 -4.53 -11.91
C LEU A 42 6.64 -5.74 -12.46
N GLY A 43 6.79 -6.92 -11.86
CA GLY A 43 6.00 -8.11 -12.20
C GLY A 43 4.50 -7.98 -11.92
N LEU A 44 4.10 -6.96 -11.14
CA LEU A 44 2.71 -6.65 -10.80
C LEU A 44 2.15 -5.45 -11.58
N SER A 45 2.97 -4.75 -12.38
CA SER A 45 2.53 -3.57 -13.15
C SER A 45 1.36 -3.93 -14.07
N GLY A 46 0.33 -3.09 -14.06
CA GLY A 46 -0.94 -3.29 -14.75
C GLY A 46 -1.86 -4.35 -14.14
N ARG A 47 -1.48 -5.00 -13.03
CA ARG A 47 -2.25 -6.07 -12.36
C ARG A 47 -2.89 -5.58 -11.07
N GLY A 48 -3.68 -4.52 -11.17
CA GLY A 48 -4.46 -3.98 -10.05
C GLY A 48 -4.26 -2.48 -9.86
N GLY A 49 -4.55 -2.01 -8.65
CA GLY A 49 -4.30 -0.64 -8.26
C GLY A 49 -4.61 -0.40 -6.79
N MET A 50 -4.67 0.88 -6.42
CA MET A 50 -5.00 1.31 -5.06
C MET A 50 -5.89 2.56 -5.06
N VAL A 51 -6.76 2.66 -4.06
CA VAL A 51 -7.71 3.76 -3.89
C VAL A 51 -7.70 4.23 -2.44
N SER A 52 -7.60 5.54 -2.24
CA SER A 52 -7.86 6.19 -0.95
C SER A 52 -9.35 6.42 -0.79
N VAL A 53 -9.91 5.96 0.33
CA VAL A 53 -11.32 6.06 0.71
C VAL A 53 -11.41 6.85 2.02
N PRO A 54 -12.03 8.03 2.03
CA PRO A 54 -12.11 8.87 3.22
C PRO A 54 -13.24 8.42 4.16
N LEU A 55 -13.16 7.16 4.60
CA LEU A 55 -14.09 6.50 5.52
C LEU A 55 -13.31 5.70 6.58
N PRO A 56 -13.91 5.45 7.76
CA PRO A 56 -13.40 4.52 8.76
C PRO A 56 -13.29 3.09 8.22
N ALA A 57 -12.38 2.30 8.80
CA ALA A 57 -12.12 0.91 8.38
C ALA A 57 -13.40 0.05 8.34
N GLU A 58 -14.21 0.11 9.40
CA GLU A 58 -15.44 -0.69 9.51
C GLU A 58 -16.47 -0.35 8.43
N GLU A 59 -16.54 0.91 8.01
CA GLU A 59 -17.41 1.33 6.90
C GLU A 59 -16.87 0.84 5.56
N VAL A 60 -15.54 0.86 5.38
CA VAL A 60 -14.89 0.31 4.21
C VAL A 60 -15.09 -1.21 4.14
N GLU A 61 -14.98 -1.95 5.23
CA GLU A 61 -15.22 -3.40 5.24
C GLU A 61 -16.62 -3.76 4.70
N ARG A 62 -17.67 -3.10 5.19
CA ARG A 62 -19.04 -3.27 4.68
C ARG A 62 -19.18 -2.89 3.22
N LEU A 63 -18.50 -1.82 2.82
CA LEU A 63 -18.47 -1.38 1.44
C LEU A 63 -17.78 -2.39 0.51
N LEU A 64 -16.82 -3.17 1.01
CA LEU A 64 -16.08 -4.15 0.24
C LEU A 64 -16.80 -5.50 0.09
N GLU A 65 -17.85 -5.79 0.88
CA GLU A 65 -18.61 -7.05 0.83
C GLU A 65 -19.07 -7.45 -0.59
N PRO A 66 -19.64 -6.55 -1.42
CA PRO A 66 -20.12 -6.90 -2.76
C PRO A 66 -19.00 -7.28 -3.74
N TYR A 67 -17.74 -6.97 -3.43
CA TYR A 67 -16.61 -7.25 -4.32
C TYR A 67 -16.05 -8.67 -4.16
N GLY A 68 -16.48 -9.41 -3.13
CA GLY A 68 -16.15 -10.83 -2.96
C GLY A 68 -14.65 -11.10 -2.85
N GLY A 69 -13.90 -10.21 -2.17
CA GLY A 69 -12.45 -10.35 -1.95
C GLY A 69 -11.55 -9.83 -3.08
N ARG A 70 -12.14 -9.32 -4.18
CA ARG A 70 -11.37 -8.66 -5.26
C ARG A 70 -10.71 -7.33 -4.85
N ILE A 71 -11.19 -6.74 -3.76
CA ILE A 71 -10.63 -5.54 -3.12
C ILE A 71 -10.46 -5.86 -1.64
N GLY A 72 -9.33 -5.46 -1.06
CA GLY A 72 -9.05 -5.54 0.37
C GLY A 72 -8.53 -4.23 0.93
N ILE A 73 -8.55 -4.09 2.25
CA ILE A 73 -7.91 -2.97 2.94
C ILE A 73 -6.40 -3.14 2.89
N ALA A 74 -5.71 -2.12 2.40
CA ALA A 74 -4.26 -2.07 2.25
C ALA A 74 -3.58 -1.27 3.38
N ALA A 75 -4.22 -0.21 3.87
CA ALA A 75 -3.69 0.60 4.98
C ALA A 75 -4.80 1.35 5.73
N LEU A 76 -4.59 1.55 7.03
CA LEU A 76 -5.41 2.39 7.89
C LEU A 76 -4.60 3.63 8.28
N ASN A 77 -4.80 4.74 7.56
CA ASN A 77 -4.01 5.96 7.72
C ASN A 77 -4.56 6.90 8.79
N GLY A 78 -5.81 6.67 9.23
CA GLY A 78 -6.43 7.42 10.31
C GLY A 78 -7.88 7.01 10.52
N PRO A 79 -8.58 7.64 11.49
CA PRO A 79 -9.95 7.28 11.85
C PRO A 79 -10.97 7.38 10.71
N SER A 80 -10.67 8.19 9.69
CA SER A 80 -11.52 8.41 8.51
C SER A 80 -10.73 8.33 7.20
N SER A 81 -9.61 7.60 7.19
CA SER A 81 -8.73 7.49 6.03
C SER A 81 -8.22 6.06 5.87
N THR A 82 -8.79 5.35 4.90
CA THR A 82 -8.50 3.95 4.60
C THR A 82 -8.05 3.84 3.16
N VAL A 83 -6.99 3.07 2.90
CA VAL A 83 -6.57 2.73 1.55
C VAL A 83 -6.97 1.30 1.26
N VAL A 84 -7.51 1.06 0.07
CA VAL A 84 -7.84 -0.27 -0.44
C VAL A 84 -6.98 -0.59 -1.67
N SER A 85 -6.74 -1.87 -1.91
CA SER A 85 -6.03 -2.37 -3.08
C SER A 85 -6.72 -3.61 -3.64
N GLY A 86 -6.52 -3.89 -4.93
CA GLY A 86 -7.12 -5.06 -5.57
C GLY A 86 -7.27 -4.93 -7.08
N ASP A 87 -8.22 -5.69 -7.63
CA ASP A 87 -8.47 -5.78 -9.06
C ASP A 87 -8.82 -4.40 -9.65
N ALA A 88 -8.20 -4.06 -10.77
CA ALA A 88 -8.37 -2.74 -11.39
C ALA A 88 -9.83 -2.44 -11.72
N ASN A 89 -10.55 -3.38 -12.34
CA ASN A 89 -11.97 -3.24 -12.72
C ASN A 89 -12.89 -3.02 -11.50
N ALA A 90 -12.63 -3.72 -10.40
CA ALA A 90 -13.38 -3.59 -9.16
C ALA A 90 -13.15 -2.21 -8.52
N LEU A 91 -11.90 -1.74 -8.52
CA LEU A 91 -11.56 -0.41 -8.02
C LEU A 91 -12.20 0.71 -8.86
N GLU A 92 -12.39 0.53 -10.17
CA GLU A 92 -13.12 1.51 -10.99
C GLU A 92 -14.59 1.62 -10.58
N GLN A 93 -15.23 0.47 -10.31
CA GLN A 93 -16.61 0.44 -9.82
C GLN A 93 -16.74 1.13 -8.46
N LEU A 94 -15.77 0.90 -7.56
CA LEU A 94 -15.71 1.56 -6.25
C LEU A 94 -15.61 3.08 -6.38
N VAL A 95 -14.70 3.57 -7.23
CA VAL A 95 -14.50 5.01 -7.45
C VAL A 95 -15.72 5.64 -8.11
N ALA A 96 -16.37 4.95 -9.06
CA ALA A 96 -17.60 5.42 -9.69
C ALA A 96 -18.78 5.53 -8.70
N GLY A 97 -18.83 4.65 -7.70
CA GLY A 97 -19.84 4.66 -6.64
C GLY A 97 -19.57 5.66 -5.50
N HIS A 98 -18.34 6.18 -5.38
CA HIS A 98 -17.94 7.05 -4.27
C HIS A 98 -17.13 8.26 -4.72
N GLU A 99 -17.82 9.39 -4.84
CA GLU A 99 -17.27 10.65 -5.34
C GLU A 99 -16.02 11.14 -4.59
N ARG A 100 -15.85 10.79 -3.31
CA ARG A 100 -14.67 11.20 -2.53
C ARG A 100 -13.53 10.18 -2.54
N ALA A 101 -13.74 8.98 -3.08
CA ALA A 101 -12.67 8.03 -3.29
C ALA A 101 -11.72 8.54 -4.37
N ARG A 102 -10.41 8.33 -4.19
CA ARG A 102 -9.37 8.84 -5.10
C ARG A 102 -8.41 7.72 -5.44
N ARG A 103 -8.15 7.51 -6.74
CA ARG A 103 -7.06 6.63 -7.17
C ARG A 103 -5.74 7.16 -6.64
N ILE A 104 -4.91 6.25 -6.17
CA ILE A 104 -3.49 6.49 -5.93
C ILE A 104 -2.79 6.24 -7.26
N ASP A 105 -1.82 7.08 -7.60
CA ASP A 105 -1.05 6.96 -8.85
C ASP A 105 -0.07 5.78 -8.77
N VAL A 106 -0.63 4.58 -8.91
CA VAL A 106 0.05 3.29 -8.88
C VAL A 106 -0.77 2.29 -9.68
N ASP A 107 -0.10 1.45 -10.45
CA ASP A 107 -0.70 0.49 -11.39
C ASP A 107 -0.60 -0.97 -10.93
N TYR A 108 -0.35 -1.18 -9.64
CA TYR A 108 -0.31 -2.49 -8.99
C TYR A 108 -1.03 -2.46 -7.64
N ALA A 109 -1.59 -3.61 -7.23
CA ALA A 109 -2.23 -3.78 -5.94
C ALA A 109 -1.20 -4.26 -4.89
N SER A 110 -0.73 -3.36 -4.01
CA SER A 110 0.11 -3.73 -2.88
C SER A 110 -0.71 -4.10 -1.63
N HIS A 111 -0.10 -4.79 -0.66
CA HIS A 111 -0.73 -5.18 0.61
C HIS A 111 -1.98 -6.06 0.43
N GLY A 112 -1.89 -7.01 -0.49
CA GLY A 112 -2.97 -7.95 -0.78
C GLY A 112 -2.47 -9.17 -1.56
N PRO A 113 -3.37 -10.10 -1.92
CA PRO A 113 -3.01 -11.38 -2.54
C PRO A 113 -2.23 -11.27 -3.85
N HIS A 114 -2.34 -10.15 -4.56
CA HIS A 114 -1.59 -9.87 -5.79
C HIS A 114 -0.07 -9.94 -5.58
N VAL A 115 0.41 -9.56 -4.38
CA VAL A 115 1.84 -9.59 -4.04
C VAL A 115 2.40 -11.02 -4.01
N GLU A 116 1.55 -12.04 -3.86
CA GLU A 116 2.01 -13.43 -3.81
C GLU A 116 2.63 -13.92 -5.11
N ALA A 117 2.29 -13.29 -6.24
CA ALA A 117 2.88 -13.61 -7.53
C ALA A 117 4.39 -13.32 -7.61
N ILE A 118 4.92 -12.48 -6.71
CA ILE A 118 6.34 -12.07 -6.68
C ILE A 118 7.05 -12.50 -5.39
N ARG A 119 6.46 -13.43 -4.62
CA ARG A 119 7.01 -13.86 -3.32
C ARG A 119 8.40 -14.50 -3.44
N GLU A 120 8.65 -15.25 -4.52
CA GLU A 120 9.89 -16.01 -4.73
C GLU A 120 10.97 -15.25 -5.50
N GLU A 121 10.68 -14.04 -6.00
CA GLU A 121 11.64 -13.18 -6.72
C GLU A 121 12.66 -12.49 -5.79
#